data_AF-A0A1T1BHT9-F1
#
_entry.id   AF-A0A1T1BHT9-F1
#
_cell.length_a   1.000
_cell.length_b   1.000
_cell.length_c   1.000
_cell.angle_alpha   90.00
_cell.angle_beta   90.00
_cell.angle_gamma   90.00
#
_symmetry.space_group_name_H-M   'P 1'
#
loop_
_entity.id
_entity.type
_entity.pdbx_description
1 polymer ?
#
loop_
_entity_poly.entity_id
_entity_poly.type
_entity_poly.pdbx_seq_one_letter_code
_entity_poly.pdbx_strand_id
1 'polypeptide(L)'
;MLERALLAADQAFAAFVQPRRARGKLLLQPYVGWGTPAQVELTGRVLLPRTMQPARKGDRRLRNAQNVLRRLLSREVGGVRVTGTLDGQQVSAVSDADGYFTLIFTPQVPLPGGWHQAALTLDGRDVTATARVQVVADARFGIISDLDDTVIQSDVTSLPRMLATVLTGNARTRLPFPGVGALYRALTRDGEARNPIFYVSSSPWNFFDLLWQFLDYRRIPLGPMFLRNWGVDLLGGHGGYKHGVIERIFTRFPDLTFVLVGDSGEKDPEIYAEIVRRHPGRVLAVYIRDVTEGTRDSGVLKLREEVRKTGADLVLAADSLNAASHAMAMGLITPGEYRSVLTSVARTYET
;
A
#
# COMPACT_ATOMS: atom_id res chain seq x y z
N MET A 1 -3.95 32.50 -11.92
CA MET A 1 -3.07 32.66 -13.11
C MET A 1 -1.78 31.84 -12.99
N LEU A 2 -1.11 31.83 -11.82
CA LEU A 2 0.14 31.07 -11.59
C LEU A 2 -0.01 29.55 -11.81
N GLU A 3 -1.11 28.96 -11.33
CA GLU A 3 -1.41 27.53 -11.43
C GLU A 3 -1.59 27.05 -12.89
N ARG A 4 -2.31 27.84 -13.70
CA ARG A 4 -2.48 27.56 -15.14
C ARG A 4 -1.15 27.68 -15.91
N ALA A 5 -0.28 28.61 -15.50
CA ALA A 5 1.04 28.76 -16.12
C ALA A 5 1.99 27.62 -15.76
N LEU A 6 1.95 27.13 -14.51
CA LEU A 6 2.70 25.95 -14.06
C LEU A 6 2.25 24.67 -14.79
N LEU A 7 0.94 24.42 -14.87
CA LEU A 7 0.39 23.27 -15.60
C LEU A 7 0.72 23.34 -17.10
N ALA A 8 0.65 24.52 -17.71
CA ALA A 8 1.00 24.70 -19.12
C ALA A 8 2.51 24.48 -19.39
N ALA A 9 3.37 24.95 -18.48
CA ALA A 9 4.82 24.71 -18.57
C ALA A 9 5.17 23.22 -18.41
N ASP A 10 4.49 22.53 -17.50
CA ASP A 10 4.67 21.09 -17.29
C ASP A 10 4.18 20.28 -18.51
N GLN A 11 3.01 20.62 -19.06
CA GLN A 11 2.50 20.01 -20.30
C GLN A 11 3.43 20.24 -21.50
N ALA A 12 3.97 21.45 -21.66
CA ALA A 12 4.91 21.76 -22.74
C ALA A 12 6.24 21.01 -22.59
N PHE A 13 6.76 20.90 -21.36
CA PHE A 13 7.95 20.12 -21.06
C PHE A 13 7.72 18.62 -21.28
N ALA A 14 6.58 18.08 -20.85
CA ALA A 14 6.19 16.70 -21.11
C ALA A 14 6.08 16.43 -22.62
N ALA A 15 5.39 17.30 -23.38
CA ALA A 15 5.26 17.17 -24.83
C ALA A 15 6.62 17.15 -25.55
N PHE A 16 7.62 17.89 -25.04
CA PHE A 16 8.97 17.90 -25.60
C PHE A 16 9.79 16.65 -25.25
N VAL A 17 9.66 16.14 -24.02
CA VAL A 17 10.54 15.09 -23.49
C VAL A 17 9.98 13.68 -23.69
N GLN A 18 8.65 13.51 -23.60
CA GLN A 18 8.00 12.20 -23.65
C GLN A 18 8.21 11.44 -24.97
N PRO A 19 8.14 12.06 -26.17
CA PRO A 19 8.37 11.34 -27.43
C PRO A 19 9.78 10.73 -27.52
N ARG A 20 10.79 11.42 -26.98
CA ARG A 20 12.17 10.90 -26.90
C ARG A 20 12.29 9.78 -25.88
N ARG A 21 11.61 9.90 -24.74
CA ARG A 21 11.59 8.87 -23.70
C ARG A 21 10.91 7.59 -24.17
N ALA A 22 9.77 7.72 -24.84
CA ALA A 22 9.03 6.60 -25.39
C ALA A 22 9.91 5.75 -26.31
N ARG A 23 10.80 6.34 -27.11
CA ARG A 23 11.69 5.58 -28.03
C ARG A 23 12.77 4.71 -27.34
N GLY A 24 12.99 4.83 -26.03
CA GLY A 24 13.99 4.02 -25.32
C GLY A 24 13.54 2.60 -24.97
N LYS A 25 14.41 1.79 -24.36
CA LYS A 25 14.06 0.48 -23.80
C LYS A 25 13.17 0.70 -22.58
N LEU A 26 11.89 0.35 -22.65
CA LEU A 26 10.93 0.59 -21.58
C LEU A 26 10.91 -0.55 -20.57
N LEU A 27 10.55 -0.21 -19.33
CA LEU A 27 10.22 -1.13 -18.26
C LEU A 27 8.73 -0.98 -17.95
N LEU A 28 8.03 -2.11 -17.90
CA LEU A 28 6.64 -2.18 -17.46
C LEU A 28 6.62 -2.68 -16.02
N GLN A 29 6.24 -1.84 -15.08
CA GLN A 29 6.15 -2.16 -13.66
C GLN A 29 4.67 -2.31 -13.28
N PRO A 30 4.14 -3.55 -13.22
CA PRO A 30 2.80 -3.78 -12.72
C PRO A 30 2.74 -3.56 -11.20
N TYR A 31 1.65 -2.98 -10.72
CA TYR A 31 1.30 -3.02 -9.31
C TYR A 31 0.29 -4.16 -9.04
N VAL A 32 -0.38 -4.11 -7.90
CA VAL A 32 -1.43 -5.08 -7.55
C VAL A 32 -2.78 -4.54 -8.01
N GLY A 33 -3.47 -5.32 -8.85
CA GLY A 33 -4.86 -5.08 -9.19
C GLY A 33 -5.80 -5.54 -8.08
N TRP A 34 -6.99 -4.96 -8.02
CA TRP A 34 -7.96 -5.25 -6.98
C TRP A 34 -9.39 -4.95 -7.42
N GLY A 35 -10.37 -5.64 -6.83
CA GLY A 35 -11.77 -5.35 -7.09
C GLY A 35 -12.72 -6.45 -6.64
N THR A 36 -13.91 -6.42 -7.22
CA THR A 36 -14.99 -7.38 -7.00
C THR A 36 -15.04 -8.38 -8.17
N PRO A 37 -15.81 -9.47 -8.07
CA PRO A 37 -16.07 -10.37 -9.19
C PRO A 37 -16.55 -9.66 -10.46
N ALA A 38 -17.26 -8.55 -10.34
CA ALA A 38 -17.86 -7.81 -11.45
C ALA A 38 -16.95 -6.72 -12.04
N GLN A 39 -15.99 -6.19 -11.27
CA GLN A 39 -15.11 -5.14 -11.75
C GLN A 39 -13.76 -5.17 -11.02
N VAL A 40 -12.69 -5.19 -11.81
CA VAL A 40 -11.32 -5.16 -11.34
C VAL A 40 -10.60 -3.96 -11.90
N GLU A 41 -9.83 -3.30 -11.05
CA GLU A 41 -8.91 -2.24 -11.45
C GLU A 41 -7.47 -2.70 -11.28
N LEU A 42 -6.65 -2.47 -12.30
CA LEU A 42 -5.23 -2.75 -12.27
C LEU A 42 -4.44 -1.52 -12.71
N THR A 43 -3.59 -1.04 -11.82
CA THR A 43 -2.67 0.06 -12.09
C THR A 43 -1.25 -0.46 -12.28
N GLY A 44 -0.46 0.26 -13.06
CA GLY A 44 0.97 0.06 -13.14
C GLY A 44 1.66 1.30 -13.67
N ARG A 45 2.94 1.17 -13.98
CA ARG A 45 3.76 2.27 -14.47
C ARG A 45 4.67 1.85 -15.62
N VAL A 46 4.83 2.75 -16.59
CA VAL A 46 5.80 2.65 -17.69
C VAL A 46 6.98 3.56 -17.39
N LEU A 47 8.16 2.97 -17.32
CA LEU A 47 9.40 3.62 -16.90
C LEU A 47 10.50 3.44 -17.93
N LEU A 48 11.46 4.36 -17.94
CA LEU A 48 12.76 4.15 -18.54
C LEU A 48 13.74 3.65 -17.47
N PRO A 49 14.37 2.48 -17.66
CA PRO A 49 15.47 2.06 -16.84
C PRO A 49 16.59 3.09 -16.98
N ARG A 50 17.05 3.64 -15.86
CA ARG A 50 18.34 4.32 -15.85
C ARG A 50 19.42 3.25 -16.01
N THR A 51 19.97 3.13 -17.22
CA THR A 51 21.17 2.34 -17.47
C THR A 51 22.32 2.89 -16.64
N MET A 52 22.80 2.14 -15.65
CA MET A 52 24.07 2.40 -14.97
C MET A 52 24.75 1.10 -14.59
N GLN A 53 26.10 1.12 -14.63
CA GLN A 53 26.95 -0.04 -14.42
C GLN A 53 26.68 -0.74 -13.07
N PRO A 54 26.82 -2.08 -13.00
CA PRO A 54 26.68 -2.81 -11.75
C PRO A 54 27.65 -2.29 -10.69
N ALA A 55 27.22 -2.34 -9.42
CA ALA A 55 28.07 -1.99 -8.29
C ALA A 55 29.30 -2.92 -8.26
N ARG A 56 30.49 -2.36 -8.09
CA ARG A 56 31.74 -3.14 -8.02
C ARG A 56 32.04 -3.47 -6.56
N LYS A 57 32.64 -4.64 -6.30
CA LYS A 57 33.15 -4.98 -4.95
C LYS A 57 34.13 -3.88 -4.50
N GLY A 58 33.78 -3.15 -3.45
CA GLY A 58 34.60 -2.04 -2.90
C GLY A 58 33.94 -0.65 -2.94
N ASP A 59 32.76 -0.49 -3.53
CA ASP A 59 32.07 0.81 -3.55
C ASP A 59 31.66 1.28 -2.14
N ARG A 60 31.95 2.55 -1.83
CA ARG A 60 31.55 3.20 -0.56
C ARG A 60 30.03 3.09 -0.39
N ARG A 61 29.56 2.65 0.80
CA ARG A 61 28.13 2.46 1.14
C ARG A 61 27.23 3.64 0.74
N LEU A 62 27.73 4.87 0.84
CA LEU A 62 27.02 6.09 0.43
C LEU A 62 26.76 6.16 -1.09
N ARG A 63 27.72 5.75 -1.93
CA ARG A 63 27.51 5.69 -3.39
C ARG A 63 26.53 4.59 -3.78
N ASN A 64 26.56 3.45 -3.09
CA ASN A 64 25.58 2.39 -3.30
C ASN A 64 24.16 2.88 -2.95
N ALA A 65 23.99 3.55 -1.80
CA ALA A 65 22.70 4.14 -1.42
C ALA A 65 22.22 5.21 -2.42
N GLN A 66 23.11 6.09 -2.91
CA GLN A 66 22.78 7.05 -3.97
C GLN A 66 22.37 6.36 -5.27
N ASN A 67 23.02 5.25 -5.63
CA ASN A 67 22.67 4.46 -6.82
C ASN A 67 21.31 3.79 -6.66
N VAL A 68 20.98 3.27 -5.47
CA VAL A 68 19.65 2.74 -5.17
C VAL A 68 18.59 3.83 -5.22
N LEU A 69 18.85 5.01 -4.62
CA LEU A 69 17.93 6.15 -4.70
C LEU A 69 17.70 6.60 -6.15
N ARG A 70 18.74 6.61 -7.00
CA ARG A 70 18.60 6.93 -8.42
C ARG A 70 17.82 5.86 -9.21
N ARG A 71 17.86 4.58 -8.79
CA ARG A 71 17.02 3.50 -9.35
C ARG A 71 15.55 3.70 -8.98
N LEU A 72 15.28 4.10 -7.73
CA LEU A 72 13.93 4.45 -7.28
C LEU A 72 13.38 5.66 -8.05
N LEU A 73 14.24 6.62 -8.43
CA LEU A 73 13.89 7.80 -9.24
C LEU A 73 14.00 7.55 -10.76
N SER A 74 13.42 6.45 -11.25
CA SER A 74 13.38 6.13 -12.69
C SER A 74 12.59 7.19 -13.46
N ARG A 75 12.90 7.37 -14.77
CA ARG A 75 12.25 8.42 -15.58
C ARG A 75 10.92 7.91 -16.11
N GLU A 76 9.90 8.71 -15.91
CA GLU A 76 8.50 8.45 -16.26
C GLU A 76 8.28 8.56 -17.77
N VAL A 77 7.40 7.69 -18.31
CA VAL A 77 7.12 7.65 -19.75
C VAL A 77 5.62 7.64 -20.02
N GLY A 78 5.12 8.75 -20.55
CA GLY A 78 3.75 8.92 -20.98
C GLY A 78 3.50 8.63 -22.45
N GLY A 79 2.23 8.45 -22.79
CA GLY A 79 1.78 8.22 -24.17
C GLY A 79 2.02 6.81 -24.69
N VAL A 80 2.32 5.85 -23.80
CA VAL A 80 2.56 4.44 -24.17
C VAL A 80 1.28 3.66 -23.95
N ARG A 81 0.79 2.98 -24.98
CA ARG A 81 -0.36 2.09 -24.86
C ARG A 81 0.05 0.76 -24.22
N VAL A 82 -0.64 0.41 -23.15
CA VAL A 82 -0.49 -0.83 -22.38
C VAL A 82 -1.75 -1.64 -22.56
N THR A 83 -1.59 -2.91 -22.93
CA THR A 83 -2.69 -3.86 -23.07
C THR A 83 -2.57 -4.89 -21.96
N GLY A 84 -3.65 -5.13 -21.23
CA GLY A 84 -3.72 -6.16 -20.20
C GLY A 84 -4.75 -7.22 -20.53
N THR A 85 -4.43 -8.46 -20.22
CA THR A 85 -5.31 -9.62 -20.37
C THR A 85 -5.56 -10.24 -18.99
N LEU A 86 -6.83 -10.34 -18.59
CA LEU A 86 -7.26 -11.01 -17.37
C LEU A 86 -8.43 -11.93 -17.71
N ASP A 87 -8.28 -13.24 -17.45
CA ASP A 87 -9.30 -14.26 -17.73
C ASP A 87 -9.89 -14.18 -19.16
N GLY A 88 -9.02 -14.00 -20.16
CA GLY A 88 -9.39 -13.88 -21.57
C GLY A 88 -9.94 -12.50 -21.99
N GLN A 89 -10.31 -11.63 -21.04
CA GLN A 89 -10.69 -10.25 -21.34
C GLN A 89 -9.45 -9.39 -21.59
N GLN A 90 -9.42 -8.69 -22.73
CA GLN A 90 -8.38 -7.72 -23.05
C GLN A 90 -8.88 -6.29 -22.90
N VAL A 91 -8.08 -5.45 -22.24
CA VAL A 91 -8.34 -4.01 -22.06
C VAL A 91 -7.05 -3.25 -22.30
N SER A 92 -7.13 -2.07 -22.90
CA SER A 92 -5.98 -1.20 -23.14
C SER A 92 -6.15 0.17 -22.51
N ALA A 93 -5.07 0.74 -22.00
CA ALA A 93 -4.99 2.12 -21.53
C ALA A 93 -3.70 2.78 -22.02
N VAL A 94 -3.62 4.11 -21.92
CA VAL A 94 -2.42 4.88 -22.28
C VAL A 94 -1.81 5.44 -21.01
N SER A 95 -0.48 5.34 -20.89
CA SER A 95 0.22 5.92 -19.74
C SER A 95 0.14 7.45 -19.75
N ASP A 96 -0.09 8.03 -18.57
CA ASP A 96 -0.16 9.48 -18.36
C ASP A 96 1.23 10.15 -18.35
N ALA A 97 1.30 11.46 -18.10
CA ALA A 97 2.57 12.20 -18.09
C ALA A 97 3.60 11.65 -17.07
N ASP A 98 3.13 11.07 -15.97
CA ASP A 98 3.94 10.47 -14.90
C ASP A 98 4.18 8.96 -15.14
N GLY A 99 3.73 8.45 -16.28
CA GLY A 99 3.89 7.08 -16.73
C GLY A 99 2.92 6.08 -16.10
N TYR A 100 1.93 6.50 -15.30
CA TYR A 100 0.93 5.58 -14.75
C TYR A 100 -0.12 5.23 -15.79
N PHE A 101 -0.64 4.02 -15.70
CA PHE A 101 -1.80 3.57 -16.46
C PHE A 101 -2.76 2.82 -15.53
N THR A 102 -4.04 2.88 -15.84
CA THR A 102 -5.09 2.13 -15.13
C THR A 102 -5.94 1.37 -16.13
N LEU A 103 -6.04 0.06 -15.94
CA LEU A 103 -6.89 -0.84 -16.70
C LEU A 103 -8.11 -1.20 -15.85
N ILE A 104 -9.30 -1.11 -16.45
CA ILE A 104 -10.56 -1.49 -15.82
C ILE A 104 -11.12 -2.71 -16.55
N PHE A 105 -11.12 -3.86 -15.87
CA PHE A 105 -11.71 -5.09 -16.37
C PHE A 105 -13.15 -5.20 -15.86
N THR A 106 -14.07 -5.47 -16.77
CA THR A 106 -15.49 -5.70 -16.47
C THR A 106 -15.86 -7.04 -17.13
N PRO A 107 -15.54 -8.17 -16.49
CA PRO A 107 -15.71 -9.48 -17.10
C PRO A 107 -17.19 -9.80 -17.26
N GLN A 108 -17.55 -10.50 -18.33
CA GLN A 108 -18.96 -10.89 -18.59
C GLN A 108 -19.44 -11.95 -17.59
N VAL A 109 -18.53 -12.81 -17.13
CA VAL A 109 -18.75 -13.80 -16.08
C VAL A 109 -18.03 -13.31 -14.82
N PRO A 110 -18.69 -13.29 -13.64
CA PRO A 110 -18.05 -12.87 -12.40
C PRO A 110 -16.79 -13.70 -12.09
N LEU A 111 -15.68 -13.02 -11.80
CA LEU A 111 -14.42 -13.70 -11.44
C LEU A 111 -14.55 -14.39 -10.08
N PRO A 112 -14.01 -15.61 -9.92
CA PRO A 112 -13.89 -16.25 -8.61
C PRO A 112 -13.15 -15.36 -7.61
N GLY A 113 -13.53 -15.43 -6.33
CA GLY A 113 -12.76 -14.78 -5.27
C GLY A 113 -11.34 -15.34 -5.17
N GLY A 114 -10.36 -14.48 -4.86
CA GLY A 114 -8.97 -14.89 -4.65
C GLY A 114 -7.96 -14.13 -5.51
N TRP A 115 -6.79 -14.75 -5.68
CA TRP A 115 -5.68 -14.17 -6.44
C TRP A 115 -5.68 -14.66 -7.88
N HIS A 116 -5.63 -13.71 -8.81
CA HIS A 116 -5.52 -13.92 -10.25
C HIS A 116 -4.24 -13.31 -10.78
N GLN A 117 -3.92 -13.63 -12.03
CA GLN A 117 -2.80 -13.03 -12.76
C GLN A 117 -3.31 -12.35 -14.03
N ALA A 118 -2.86 -11.12 -14.25
CA ALA A 118 -3.08 -10.41 -15.50
C ALA A 118 -1.75 -10.32 -16.27
N ALA A 119 -1.77 -10.71 -17.54
CA ALA A 119 -0.64 -10.53 -18.44
C ALA A 119 -0.70 -9.12 -19.04
N LEU A 120 0.41 -8.38 -18.99
CA LEU A 120 0.51 -7.03 -19.54
C LEU A 120 1.54 -6.98 -20.66
N THR A 121 1.22 -6.26 -21.73
CA THR A 121 2.08 -6.04 -22.89
C THR A 121 2.13 -4.56 -23.24
N LEU A 122 3.22 -4.13 -23.88
CA LEU A 122 3.32 -2.81 -24.50
C LEU A 122 3.09 -2.92 -26.00
N ASP A 123 2.19 -2.11 -26.55
CA ASP A 123 1.88 -2.16 -27.98
C ASP A 123 3.12 -1.84 -28.83
N GLY A 124 3.38 -2.68 -29.82
CA GLY A 124 4.51 -2.55 -30.74
C GLY A 124 5.88 -2.88 -30.13
N ARG A 125 5.92 -3.54 -28.97
CA ARG A 125 7.17 -3.93 -28.30
C ARG A 125 7.09 -5.32 -27.68
N ASP A 126 8.23 -6.00 -27.68
CA ASP A 126 8.41 -7.27 -26.96
C ASP A 126 8.74 -7.01 -25.48
N VAL A 127 7.80 -6.39 -24.75
CA VAL A 127 7.89 -6.15 -23.31
C VAL A 127 6.62 -6.69 -22.66
N THR A 128 6.79 -7.72 -21.85
CA THR A 128 5.71 -8.37 -21.11
C THR A 128 5.95 -8.27 -19.61
N ALA A 129 4.88 -8.12 -18.84
CA ALA A 129 4.91 -8.22 -17.38
C ALA A 129 3.69 -9.00 -16.88
N THR A 130 3.74 -9.46 -15.63
CA THR A 130 2.61 -10.15 -14.99
C THR A 130 2.24 -9.40 -13.72
N ALA A 131 0.97 -9.03 -13.60
CA ALA A 131 0.42 -8.38 -12.42
C ALA A 131 -0.38 -9.38 -11.59
N ARG A 132 -0.31 -9.26 -10.27
CA ARG A 132 -1.21 -9.97 -9.36
C ARG A 132 -2.48 -9.16 -9.17
N VAL A 133 -3.62 -9.84 -9.12
CA VAL A 133 -4.94 -9.22 -8.99
C VAL A 133 -5.69 -9.88 -7.85
N GLN A 134 -6.18 -9.11 -6.88
CA GLN A 134 -7.01 -9.62 -5.79
C GLN A 134 -8.50 -9.34 -6.03
N VAL A 135 -9.28 -10.39 -6.21
CA VAL A 135 -10.75 -10.33 -6.33
C VAL A 135 -11.37 -10.71 -4.99
N VAL A 136 -12.22 -9.83 -4.46
CA VAL A 136 -12.88 -10.00 -3.15
C VAL A 136 -14.36 -10.34 -3.37
N ALA A 137 -14.75 -11.57 -3.00
CA ALA A 137 -16.12 -12.07 -3.13
C ALA A 137 -16.73 -12.48 -1.77
N ASP A 138 -16.10 -13.42 -1.07
CA ASP A 138 -16.65 -14.06 0.14
C ASP A 138 -15.84 -13.74 1.41
N ALA A 139 -15.42 -12.49 1.54
CA ALA A 139 -14.68 -12.04 2.72
C ALA A 139 -15.63 -11.79 3.90
N ARG A 140 -15.24 -12.20 5.11
CA ARG A 140 -16.00 -11.87 6.34
C ARG A 140 -15.86 -10.40 6.70
N PHE A 141 -14.67 -9.85 6.48
CA PHE A 141 -14.35 -8.44 6.65
C PHE A 141 -13.09 -8.08 5.86
N GLY A 142 -12.86 -6.80 5.62
CA GLY A 142 -11.60 -6.28 5.09
C GLY A 142 -10.71 -5.70 6.19
N ILE A 143 -9.42 -5.63 5.93
CA ILE A 143 -8.45 -4.94 6.78
C ILE A 143 -7.92 -3.75 5.99
N ILE A 144 -7.95 -2.55 6.58
CA ILE A 144 -7.27 -1.39 6.04
C ILE A 144 -6.16 -1.03 7.02
N SER A 145 -4.91 -1.14 6.57
CA SER A 145 -3.73 -0.86 7.37
C SER A 145 -3.02 0.37 6.83
N ASP A 146 -2.69 1.30 7.71
CA ASP A 146 -1.60 2.21 7.42
C ASP A 146 -0.27 1.44 7.35
N LEU A 147 0.62 1.88 6.47
CA LEU A 147 1.96 1.30 6.27
C LEU A 147 3.08 2.29 6.63
N ASP A 148 2.75 3.59 6.81
CA ASP A 148 3.71 4.70 6.88
C ASP A 148 4.75 4.54 8.02
N ASP A 149 4.31 4.02 9.16
CA ASP A 149 5.11 3.90 10.38
C ASP A 149 6.07 2.69 10.43
N THR A 150 6.05 1.84 9.40
CA THR A 150 6.96 0.69 9.30
C THR A 150 8.26 1.01 8.56
N VAL A 151 8.33 2.12 7.81
CA VAL A 151 9.37 2.27 6.77
C VAL A 151 10.08 3.64 6.78
N ILE A 152 9.43 4.80 6.99
CA ILE A 152 10.02 6.07 6.50
C ILE A 152 10.32 7.19 7.53
N GLN A 153 9.78 7.22 8.75
CA GLN A 153 10.19 8.18 9.79
C GLN A 153 10.42 7.43 11.11
N SER A 154 11.52 7.58 11.86
CA SER A 154 12.10 8.82 12.36
C SER A 154 13.54 9.07 11.89
N ASP A 155 13.87 10.35 11.79
CA ASP A 155 15.11 10.98 11.35
C ASP A 155 15.35 11.05 9.83
N VAL A 156 15.27 12.29 9.34
CA VAL A 156 15.57 12.84 8.01
C VAL A 156 17.01 12.54 7.52
N THR A 157 17.74 11.60 8.13
CA THR A 157 19.10 11.23 7.74
C THR A 157 19.26 9.81 7.19
N SER A 158 18.20 9.02 6.95
CA SER A 158 18.47 7.59 6.76
C SER A 158 17.60 6.73 5.82
N LEU A 159 16.97 7.31 4.80
CA LEU A 159 16.60 6.56 3.58
C LEU A 159 17.75 5.65 3.06
N PRO A 160 19.01 6.12 3.04
CA PRO A 160 20.19 5.28 2.80
C PRO A 160 20.41 4.14 3.80
N ARG A 161 20.09 4.34 5.08
CA ARG A 161 20.29 3.37 6.16
C ARG A 161 19.20 2.30 6.12
N MET A 162 17.96 2.66 5.80
CA MET A 162 16.88 1.70 5.54
C MET A 162 17.21 0.78 4.35
N LEU A 163 17.65 1.35 3.23
CA LEU A 163 18.10 0.59 2.07
C LEU A 163 19.33 -0.26 2.40
N ALA A 164 20.28 0.27 3.18
CA ALA A 164 21.40 -0.51 3.69
C ALA A 164 20.94 -1.66 4.60
N THR A 165 19.95 -1.45 5.46
CA THR A 165 19.42 -2.47 6.38
C THR A 165 18.77 -3.63 5.65
N VAL A 166 17.99 -3.35 4.61
CA VAL A 166 17.40 -4.38 3.72
C VAL A 166 18.49 -5.12 2.93
N LEU A 167 19.50 -4.40 2.43
CA LEU A 167 20.59 -4.98 1.62
C LEU A 167 21.70 -5.67 2.42
N THR A 168 21.86 -5.37 3.71
CA THR A 168 22.92 -5.91 4.59
C THR A 168 22.40 -6.92 5.61
N GLY A 169 21.11 -7.24 5.60
CA GLY A 169 20.49 -8.21 6.52
C GLY A 169 20.41 -7.75 7.97
N ASN A 170 20.86 -6.53 8.30
CA ASN A 170 20.91 -6.03 9.67
C ASN A 170 19.61 -5.32 10.07
N ALA A 171 18.48 -5.98 9.83
CA ALA A 171 17.11 -5.50 10.09
C ALA A 171 16.70 -5.61 11.57
N ARG A 172 17.69 -5.48 12.48
CA ARG A 172 17.57 -5.69 13.93
C ARG A 172 17.19 -4.43 14.71
N THR A 173 17.28 -3.23 14.13
CA THR A 173 17.06 -1.97 14.89
C THR A 173 15.76 -1.24 14.59
N ARG A 174 14.95 -1.71 13.63
CA ARG A 174 13.58 -1.23 13.38
C ARG A 174 12.73 -2.43 12.96
N LEU A 175 12.41 -3.27 13.93
CA LEU A 175 11.46 -4.36 13.75
C LEU A 175 10.10 -3.76 13.40
N PRO A 176 9.34 -4.35 12.45
CA PRO A 176 7.90 -4.13 12.45
C PRO A 176 7.41 -4.46 13.87
N PHE A 177 6.51 -3.62 14.38
CA PHE A 177 5.90 -3.74 15.70
C PHE A 177 5.75 -5.20 16.15
N PRO A 178 6.22 -5.58 17.36
CA PRO A 178 6.23 -6.96 17.82
C PRO A 178 4.92 -7.68 17.51
N GLY A 179 5.01 -8.76 16.74
CA GLY A 179 3.85 -9.60 16.38
C GLY A 179 2.94 -9.10 15.25
N VAL A 180 3.18 -7.95 14.61
CA VAL A 180 2.21 -7.38 13.62
C VAL A 180 1.99 -8.29 12.42
N GLY A 181 3.05 -8.92 11.91
CA GLY A 181 2.92 -9.88 10.82
C GLY A 181 2.09 -11.10 11.23
N ALA A 182 2.19 -11.54 12.49
CA ALA A 182 1.37 -12.63 13.01
C ALA A 182 -0.10 -12.21 13.18
N LEU A 183 -0.34 -10.99 13.69
CA LEU A 183 -1.68 -10.43 13.79
C LEU A 183 -2.34 -10.30 12.42
N TYR A 184 -1.63 -9.79 11.40
CA TYR A 184 -2.20 -9.65 10.07
C TYR A 184 -2.49 -11.00 9.44
N ARG A 185 -1.59 -11.99 9.57
CA ARG A 185 -1.88 -13.36 9.12
C ARG A 185 -3.11 -13.96 9.82
N ALA A 186 -3.27 -13.71 11.11
CA ALA A 186 -4.45 -14.14 11.86
C ALA A 186 -5.74 -13.47 11.37
N LEU A 187 -5.69 -12.17 11.06
CA LEU A 187 -6.85 -11.43 10.52
C LEU A 187 -7.20 -11.85 9.09
N THR A 188 -6.19 -12.12 8.25
CA THR A 188 -6.38 -12.52 6.84
C THR A 188 -6.74 -13.99 6.67
N ARG A 189 -6.54 -14.84 7.70
CA ARG A 189 -6.85 -16.28 7.74
C ARG A 189 -6.40 -17.04 6.48
N ASP A 190 -5.10 -17.25 6.35
CA ASP A 190 -4.55 -18.07 5.27
C ASP A 190 -5.13 -19.50 5.32
N GLY A 191 -6.06 -19.83 4.41
CA GLY A 191 -6.58 -21.19 4.20
C GLY A 191 -8.11 -21.32 4.14
N GLU A 192 -8.87 -20.40 4.75
CA GLU A 192 -10.34 -20.45 4.79
C GLU A 192 -10.90 -19.01 4.71
N ALA A 193 -11.59 -18.65 3.60
CA ALA A 193 -12.23 -17.35 3.35
C ALA A 193 -11.37 -16.11 3.74
N ARG A 194 -10.47 -15.75 2.83
CA ARG A 194 -9.17 -15.09 3.07
C ARG A 194 -9.19 -13.55 3.17
N ASN A 195 -10.02 -12.99 4.07
CA ASN A 195 -10.21 -11.55 4.34
C ASN A 195 -9.12 -10.62 3.73
N PRO A 196 -9.46 -9.71 2.80
CA PRO A 196 -8.46 -8.91 2.09
C PRO A 196 -7.83 -7.88 3.03
N ILE A 197 -6.54 -7.61 2.80
CA ILE A 197 -5.82 -6.50 3.42
C ILE A 197 -5.47 -5.45 2.36
N PHE A 198 -5.78 -4.20 2.67
CA PHE A 198 -5.46 -3.04 1.85
C PHE A 198 -4.48 -2.15 2.63
N TYR A 199 -3.36 -1.82 2.01
CA TYR A 199 -2.37 -0.92 2.60
C TYR A 199 -2.55 0.48 2.05
N VAL A 200 -2.71 1.47 2.92
CA VAL A 200 -2.80 2.87 2.53
C VAL A 200 -1.59 3.58 3.10
N SER A 201 -0.88 4.37 2.29
CA SER A 201 0.37 4.99 2.70
C SER A 201 0.59 6.34 2.02
N SER A 202 1.19 7.26 2.75
CA SER A 202 1.69 8.55 2.28
C SER A 202 3.03 8.44 1.54
N SER A 203 3.67 7.26 1.58
CA SER A 203 4.90 6.97 0.84
C SER A 203 4.69 7.05 -0.67
N PRO A 204 5.71 7.48 -1.45
CA PRO A 204 5.64 7.48 -2.91
C PRO A 204 5.51 6.09 -3.54
N TRP A 205 4.83 6.02 -4.69
CA TRP A 205 4.83 4.82 -5.55
C TRP A 205 6.22 4.31 -5.94
N ASN A 206 7.24 5.17 -5.93
CA ASN A 206 8.63 4.79 -6.16
C ASN A 206 9.16 3.76 -5.14
N PHE A 207 8.52 3.63 -3.97
CA PHE A 207 8.87 2.65 -2.95
C PHE A 207 8.12 1.33 -3.07
N PHE A 208 7.20 1.18 -4.04
CA PHE A 208 6.36 -0.01 -4.18
C PHE A 208 7.16 -1.32 -4.12
N ASP A 209 8.21 -1.48 -4.94
CA ASP A 209 8.99 -2.72 -4.99
C ASP A 209 9.70 -3.02 -3.66
N LEU A 210 10.16 -1.98 -2.97
CA LEU A 210 10.83 -2.11 -1.67
C LEU A 210 9.84 -2.54 -0.60
N LEU A 211 8.67 -1.90 -0.55
CA LEU A 211 7.58 -2.22 0.37
C LEU A 211 7.07 -3.64 0.13
N TRP A 212 6.86 -4.01 -1.13
CA TRP A 212 6.42 -5.34 -1.52
C TRP A 212 7.40 -6.43 -1.06
N GLN A 213 8.69 -6.26 -1.35
CA GLN A 213 9.74 -7.18 -0.90
C GLN A 213 9.85 -7.23 0.63
N PHE A 214 9.66 -6.10 1.30
CA PHE A 214 9.66 -6.05 2.76
C PHE A 214 8.50 -6.85 3.36
N LEU A 215 7.27 -6.66 2.86
CA LEU A 215 6.10 -7.40 3.30
C LEU A 215 6.31 -8.92 3.11
N ASP A 216 6.76 -9.32 1.93
CA ASP A 216 7.05 -10.73 1.60
C ASP A 216 8.14 -11.31 2.51
N TYR A 217 9.28 -10.63 2.64
CA TYR A 217 10.40 -11.05 3.49
C TYR A 217 9.99 -11.20 4.95
N ARG A 218 9.15 -10.31 5.47
CA ARG A 218 8.63 -10.36 6.85
C ARG A 218 7.42 -11.27 7.01
N ARG A 219 6.99 -11.96 5.94
CA ARG A 219 5.79 -12.80 5.90
C ARG A 219 4.54 -12.05 6.36
N ILE A 220 4.49 -10.74 6.09
CA ILE A 220 3.29 -9.95 6.27
C ILE A 220 2.40 -10.23 5.04
N PRO A 221 1.09 -10.45 5.20
CA PRO A 221 0.21 -10.75 4.07
C PRO A 221 0.34 -9.72 2.96
N LEU A 222 0.47 -10.19 1.72
CA LEU A 222 0.51 -9.30 0.57
C LEU A 222 -0.90 -8.83 0.22
N GLY A 223 -1.02 -7.58 -0.21
CA GLY A 223 -2.29 -6.96 -0.57
C GLY A 223 -2.10 -5.73 -1.46
N PRO A 224 -3.19 -5.17 -2.02
CA PRO A 224 -3.15 -3.91 -2.75
C PRO A 224 -2.57 -2.80 -1.88
N MET A 225 -1.66 -2.01 -2.47
CA MET A 225 -1.02 -0.88 -1.82
C MET A 225 -1.42 0.41 -2.52
N PHE A 226 -1.86 1.40 -1.76
CA PHE A 226 -2.24 2.72 -2.24
C PHE A 226 -1.22 3.73 -1.76
N LEU A 227 -0.30 4.08 -2.66
CA LEU A 227 0.84 4.96 -2.39
C LEU A 227 0.59 6.33 -3.03
N ARG A 228 1.27 7.38 -2.58
CA ARG A 228 1.10 8.73 -3.15
C ARG A 228 1.82 8.90 -4.48
N ASN A 229 1.23 9.69 -5.37
CA ASN A 229 1.95 10.27 -6.49
C ASN A 229 2.44 11.68 -6.11
N TRP A 230 3.71 11.82 -5.75
CA TRP A 230 4.30 13.13 -5.43
C TRP A 230 4.38 14.09 -6.63
N GLY A 231 4.08 13.69 -7.87
CA GLY A 231 4.00 14.63 -9.00
C GLY A 231 2.80 15.58 -8.91
N VAL A 232 1.59 15.00 -8.77
CA VAL A 232 0.31 15.70 -8.84
C VAL A 232 -0.23 16.09 -7.44
N ASP A 233 0.02 15.27 -6.41
CA ASP A 233 -0.62 15.42 -5.09
C ASP A 233 0.13 16.35 -4.11
N LEU A 234 1.27 16.94 -4.49
CA LEU A 234 2.00 17.89 -3.63
C LEU A 234 1.19 19.16 -3.28
N LEU A 235 0.09 19.41 -4.00
CA LEU A 235 -0.81 20.55 -3.75
C LEU A 235 -2.01 20.20 -2.85
N GLY A 236 -2.27 18.93 -2.58
CA GLY A 236 -3.34 18.44 -1.71
C GLY A 236 -2.83 18.12 -0.32
N GLY A 237 -3.36 18.77 0.73
CA GLY A 237 -2.91 18.57 2.11
C GLY A 237 -2.85 17.09 2.53
N HIS A 238 -1.90 16.75 3.40
CA HIS A 238 -1.55 15.36 3.74
C HIS A 238 -2.67 14.49 4.33
N GLY A 239 -3.84 15.04 4.71
CA GLY A 239 -4.96 14.24 5.22
C GLY A 239 -5.94 13.75 4.14
N GLY A 240 -6.07 14.47 3.02
CA GLY A 240 -7.12 14.21 2.03
C GLY A 240 -6.91 12.92 1.23
N TYR A 241 -5.65 12.58 0.92
CA TYR A 241 -5.33 11.40 0.12
C TYR A 241 -5.73 10.09 0.81
N LYS A 242 -5.24 9.86 2.03
CA LYS A 242 -5.55 8.63 2.80
C LYS A 242 -7.07 8.48 2.97
N HIS A 243 -7.75 9.55 3.38
CA HIS A 243 -9.19 9.56 3.53
C HIS A 243 -9.91 9.20 2.22
N GLY A 244 -9.55 9.84 1.09
CA GLY A 244 -10.16 9.55 -0.22
C GLY A 244 -9.93 8.11 -0.71
N VAL A 245 -8.76 7.53 -0.42
CA VAL A 245 -8.49 6.12 -0.72
C VAL A 245 -9.38 5.19 0.11
N ILE A 246 -9.51 5.45 1.41
CA ILE A 246 -10.36 4.63 2.30
C ILE A 246 -11.82 4.72 1.85
N GLU A 247 -12.32 5.93 1.56
CA GLU A 247 -13.67 6.13 1.02
C GLU A 247 -13.89 5.35 -0.29
N ARG A 248 -12.91 5.32 -1.18
CA ARG A 248 -12.96 4.53 -2.41
C ARG A 248 -13.03 3.03 -2.16
N ILE A 249 -12.30 2.51 -1.17
CA ILE A 249 -12.39 1.10 -0.76
C ILE A 249 -13.79 0.80 -0.21
N PHE A 250 -14.32 1.63 0.68
CA PHE A 250 -15.68 1.48 1.24
C PHE A 250 -16.76 1.53 0.16
N THR A 251 -16.59 2.39 -0.85
CA THR A 251 -17.49 2.51 -2.00
C THR A 251 -17.43 1.28 -2.89
N ARG A 252 -16.22 0.73 -3.13
CA ARG A 252 -16.03 -0.46 -3.99
C ARG A 252 -16.63 -1.72 -3.37
N PHE A 253 -16.63 -1.83 -2.05
CA PHE A 253 -17.14 -2.98 -1.31
C PHE A 253 -18.27 -2.58 -0.37
N PRO A 254 -19.47 -2.23 -0.87
CA PRO A 254 -20.54 -1.61 -0.06
C PRO A 254 -21.00 -2.47 1.11
N ASP A 255 -20.99 -3.80 0.95
CA ASP A 255 -21.47 -4.75 1.97
C ASP A 255 -20.38 -5.25 2.92
N LEU A 256 -19.11 -4.93 2.64
CA LEU A 256 -17.98 -5.37 3.46
C LEU A 256 -17.81 -4.45 4.67
N THR A 257 -17.63 -5.06 5.84
CA THR A 257 -17.20 -4.38 7.07
C THR A 257 -15.69 -4.41 7.22
N PHE A 258 -15.10 -3.45 7.93
CA PHE A 258 -13.65 -3.28 7.99
C PHE A 258 -13.09 -3.22 9.41
N VAL A 259 -11.88 -3.75 9.56
CA VAL A 259 -10.97 -3.46 10.67
C VAL A 259 -9.97 -2.42 10.20
N LEU A 260 -9.84 -1.32 10.93
CA LEU A 260 -8.89 -0.25 10.62
C LEU A 260 -7.68 -0.38 11.54
N VAL A 261 -6.47 -0.33 10.98
CA VAL A 261 -5.22 -0.44 11.74
C VAL A 261 -4.30 0.70 11.36
N GLY A 262 -3.92 1.52 12.33
CA GLY A 262 -3.07 2.70 12.12
C GLY A 262 -2.24 3.03 13.35
N ASP A 263 -1.60 4.21 13.34
CA ASP A 263 -0.78 4.69 14.44
C ASP A 263 -1.20 6.08 14.96
N SER A 264 -0.87 6.38 16.21
CA SER A 264 -1.17 7.68 16.84
C SER A 264 -0.20 8.79 16.42
N GLY A 265 0.92 8.47 15.78
CA GLY A 265 1.96 9.37 15.29
C GLY A 265 1.60 10.07 13.98
N GLU A 266 0.55 9.62 13.31
CA GLU A 266 0.00 10.18 12.06
C GLU A 266 -1.43 10.75 12.25
N LYS A 267 -2.06 11.14 11.13
CA LYS A 267 -3.45 11.64 11.11
C LYS A 267 -4.49 10.51 11.09
N ASP A 268 -4.06 9.28 11.33
CA ASP A 268 -4.94 8.11 11.27
C ASP A 268 -6.11 8.20 12.27
N PRO A 269 -5.92 8.65 13.53
CA PRO A 269 -7.05 8.78 14.46
C PRO A 269 -8.12 9.75 13.94
N GLU A 270 -7.72 10.91 13.39
CA GLU A 270 -8.65 11.88 12.81
C GLU A 270 -9.35 11.34 11.56
N ILE A 271 -8.61 10.67 10.68
CA ILE A 271 -9.17 10.07 9.45
C ILE A 271 -10.16 8.97 9.81
N TYR A 272 -9.81 8.08 10.75
CA TYR A 272 -10.67 6.97 11.15
C TYR A 272 -11.90 7.47 11.91
N ALA A 273 -11.81 8.55 12.68
CA ALA A 273 -12.97 9.16 13.32
C ALA A 273 -13.98 9.64 12.27
N GLU A 274 -13.51 10.23 11.18
CA GLU A 274 -14.37 10.65 10.07
C GLU A 274 -14.99 9.47 9.33
N ILE A 275 -14.22 8.40 9.08
CA ILE A 275 -14.71 7.18 8.42
C ILE A 275 -15.78 6.49 9.28
N VAL A 276 -15.52 6.30 10.58
CA VAL A 276 -16.48 5.69 11.52
C VAL A 276 -17.79 6.50 11.55
N ARG A 277 -17.69 7.83 11.60
CA ARG A 277 -18.85 8.72 11.58
C ARG A 277 -19.64 8.65 10.27
N ARG A 278 -18.97 8.53 9.13
CA ARG A 278 -19.61 8.48 7.79
C ARG A 278 -20.21 7.11 7.46
N HIS A 279 -19.63 6.04 7.99
CA HIS A 279 -20.01 4.65 7.68
C HIS A 279 -20.39 3.88 8.95
N PRO A 280 -21.44 4.29 9.67
CA PRO A 280 -21.86 3.62 10.90
C PRO A 280 -22.20 2.15 10.63
N GLY A 281 -21.75 1.26 11.52
CA GLY A 281 -21.94 -0.19 11.39
C GLY A 281 -21.02 -0.89 10.38
N ARG A 282 -20.19 -0.15 9.64
CA ARG A 282 -19.24 -0.74 8.67
C ARG A 282 -17.81 -0.85 9.18
N VAL A 283 -17.51 -0.32 10.37
CA VAL A 283 -16.23 -0.48 11.05
C VAL A 283 -16.43 -1.39 12.25
N LEU A 284 -15.77 -2.55 12.27
CA LEU A 284 -15.86 -3.52 13.36
C LEU A 284 -14.99 -3.10 14.54
N ALA A 285 -13.72 -2.79 14.24
CA ALA A 285 -12.74 -2.41 15.23
C ALA A 285 -11.72 -1.45 14.63
N VAL A 286 -11.19 -0.57 15.48
CA VAL A 286 -10.09 0.31 15.17
C VAL A 286 -8.94 0.00 16.12
N TYR A 287 -7.78 -0.34 15.56
CA TYR A 287 -6.56 -0.61 16.28
C TYR A 287 -5.57 0.52 16.01
N ILE A 288 -5.35 1.37 17.00
CA ILE A 288 -4.36 2.45 16.94
C ILE A 288 -3.16 2.04 17.77
N ARG A 289 -1.99 2.01 17.12
CA ARG A 289 -0.71 1.86 17.82
C ARG A 289 -0.39 3.15 18.56
N ASP A 290 -0.15 3.06 19.87
CA ASP A 290 0.28 4.23 20.64
C ASP A 290 1.80 4.40 20.56
N VAL A 291 2.26 5.39 19.80
CA VAL A 291 3.68 5.74 19.62
C VAL A 291 4.07 7.07 20.26
N THR A 292 3.14 7.76 20.92
CA THR A 292 3.38 9.09 21.48
C THR A 292 3.38 9.04 23.01
N GLU A 293 4.49 9.42 23.64
CA GLU A 293 4.58 9.58 25.11
C GLU A 293 3.81 10.81 25.65
N GLY A 294 2.61 11.11 25.13
CA GLY A 294 1.65 12.01 25.79
C GLY A 294 1.35 13.35 25.13
N THR A 295 1.28 13.47 23.78
CA THR A 295 0.91 14.75 23.12
C THR A 295 -0.09 14.68 21.96
N ARG A 296 -0.74 13.55 21.68
CA ARG A 296 -1.81 13.46 20.65
C ARG A 296 -3.16 12.94 21.15
N ASP A 297 -3.56 13.43 22.32
CA ASP A 297 -4.87 13.10 22.91
C ASP A 297 -6.05 13.52 22.02
N SER A 298 -6.00 14.65 21.31
CA SER A 298 -7.23 15.17 20.69
C SER A 298 -7.79 14.33 19.53
N GLY A 299 -6.94 13.78 18.65
CA GLY A 299 -7.35 12.90 17.55
C GLY A 299 -7.89 11.57 18.06
N VAL A 300 -7.18 10.96 19.01
CA VAL A 300 -7.58 9.71 19.67
C VAL A 300 -8.86 9.89 20.48
N LEU A 301 -9.02 11.01 21.20
CA LEU A 301 -10.25 11.33 21.93
C LEU A 301 -11.45 11.47 20.99
N LYS A 302 -11.30 12.19 19.87
CA LYS A 302 -12.35 12.31 18.85
C LYS A 302 -12.73 10.95 18.29
N LEU A 303 -11.74 10.13 17.93
CA LEU A 303 -11.98 8.76 17.47
C LEU A 303 -12.75 7.96 18.52
N ARG A 304 -12.34 8.02 19.79
CA ARG A 304 -13.02 7.32 20.89
C ARG A 304 -14.46 7.77 21.05
N GLU A 305 -14.75 9.06 20.91
CA GLU A 305 -16.11 9.60 20.96
C GLU A 305 -16.98 9.09 19.81
N GLU A 306 -16.48 9.10 18.57
CA GLU A 306 -17.22 8.63 17.40
C GLU A 306 -17.44 7.11 17.42
N VAL A 307 -16.43 6.35 17.85
CA VAL A 307 -16.52 4.90 18.06
C VAL A 307 -17.61 4.58 19.09
N ARG A 308 -17.65 5.29 20.23
CA ARG A 308 -18.69 5.11 21.26
C ARG A 308 -20.11 5.35 20.74
N LYS A 309 -20.29 6.27 19.79
CA LYS A 309 -21.61 6.58 19.20
C LYS A 309 -22.10 5.51 18.23
N THR A 310 -21.17 4.82 17.56
CA THR A 310 -21.47 3.88 16.47
C THR A 310 -21.49 2.43 16.90
N GLY A 311 -20.98 2.12 18.10
CA GLY A 311 -20.89 0.76 18.63
C GLY A 311 -19.72 -0.05 18.05
N ALA A 312 -18.80 0.60 17.33
CA ALA A 312 -17.50 0.02 17.00
C ALA A 312 -16.63 -0.07 18.26
N ASP A 313 -15.56 -0.86 18.20
CA ASP A 313 -14.56 -0.94 19.27
C ASP A 313 -13.26 -0.21 18.89
N LEU A 314 -12.60 0.40 19.89
CA LEU A 314 -11.29 1.04 19.74
C LEU A 314 -10.32 0.44 20.75
N VAL A 315 -9.17 -0.03 20.25
CA VAL A 315 -8.06 -0.47 21.10
C VAL A 315 -6.84 0.39 20.81
N LEU A 316 -6.35 1.05 21.87
CA LEU A 316 -5.02 1.65 21.88
C LEU A 316 -4.03 0.56 22.28
N ALA A 317 -3.18 0.16 21.35
CA ALA A 317 -2.33 -1.01 21.50
C ALA A 317 -0.86 -0.60 21.59
N ALA A 318 -0.21 -0.99 22.70
CA ALA A 318 1.24 -0.83 22.87
C ALA A 318 2.03 -1.97 22.18
N ASP A 319 1.40 -3.12 21.94
CA ASP A 319 1.91 -4.26 21.18
C ASP A 319 0.77 -4.95 20.37
N SER A 320 1.11 -5.93 19.52
CA SER A 320 0.07 -6.65 18.75
C SER A 320 -0.79 -7.56 19.62
N LEU A 321 -0.42 -7.79 20.88
CA LEU A 321 -1.09 -8.72 21.77
C LEU A 321 -2.43 -8.15 22.24
N ASN A 322 -2.50 -6.86 22.55
CA ASN A 322 -3.75 -6.19 22.93
C ASN A 322 -4.77 -6.23 21.78
N ALA A 323 -4.33 -5.89 20.57
CA ALA A 323 -5.17 -5.96 19.37
C ALA A 323 -5.61 -7.41 19.07
N ALA A 324 -4.71 -8.39 19.21
CA ALA A 324 -5.04 -9.80 19.00
C ALA A 324 -6.01 -10.35 20.05
N SER A 325 -5.84 -9.97 21.32
CA SER A 325 -6.73 -10.38 22.42
C SER A 325 -8.14 -9.90 22.17
N HIS A 326 -8.28 -8.62 21.80
CA HIS A 326 -9.55 -8.03 21.41
C HIS A 326 -10.15 -8.70 20.17
N ALA A 327 -9.36 -8.89 19.12
CA ALA A 327 -9.78 -9.58 17.90
C ALA A 327 -10.28 -11.01 18.18
N MET A 328 -9.68 -11.71 19.15
CA MET A 328 -10.13 -13.03 19.58
C MET A 328 -11.46 -12.95 20.34
N ALA A 329 -11.61 -11.99 21.26
CA ALA A 329 -12.86 -11.76 22.00
C ALA A 329 -14.04 -11.45 21.07
N MET A 330 -13.79 -10.73 19.97
CA MET A 330 -14.77 -10.44 18.92
C MET A 330 -14.99 -11.60 17.92
N GLY A 331 -14.23 -12.69 18.00
CA GLY A 331 -14.30 -13.79 17.03
C GLY A 331 -13.74 -13.47 15.62
N LEU A 332 -12.94 -12.39 15.51
CA LEU A 332 -12.22 -12.05 14.28
C LEU A 332 -11.07 -13.03 14.03
N ILE A 333 -10.39 -13.47 15.09
CA ILE A 333 -9.34 -14.50 15.05
C ILE A 333 -9.69 -15.67 15.99
N THR A 334 -9.11 -16.84 15.72
CA THR A 334 -9.28 -18.04 16.53
C THR A 334 -8.31 -18.08 17.73
N PRO A 335 -8.57 -18.90 18.76
CA PRO A 335 -7.60 -19.11 19.85
C PRO A 335 -6.25 -19.68 19.39
N GLY A 336 -6.22 -20.47 18.30
CA GLY A 336 -4.99 -20.97 17.70
C GLY A 336 -4.15 -19.86 17.05
N GLU A 337 -4.81 -18.95 16.34
CA GLU A 337 -4.18 -17.78 15.74
C GLU A 337 -3.68 -16.80 16.80
N TYR A 338 -4.47 -16.54 17.86
CA TYR A 338 -4.05 -15.72 18.99
C TYR A 338 -2.76 -16.25 19.65
N ARG A 339 -2.67 -17.56 19.90
CA ARG A 339 -1.44 -18.20 20.42
C ARG A 339 -0.23 -17.99 19.50
N SER A 340 -0.46 -17.97 18.19
CA SER A 340 0.59 -17.71 17.20
C SER A 340 1.08 -16.26 17.28
N VAL A 341 0.18 -15.29 17.52
CA VAL A 341 0.55 -13.89 17.77
C VAL A 341 1.36 -13.79 19.07
N LEU A 342 0.87 -14.38 20.17
CA LEU A 342 1.55 -14.38 21.46
C LEU A 342 2.99 -14.91 21.37
N THR A 343 3.17 -16.05 20.68
CA THR A 343 4.50 -16.63 20.44
C THR A 343 5.40 -15.69 19.62
N SER A 344 4.84 -15.01 18.61
CA SER A 344 5.59 -14.06 17.79
C SER A 344 6.01 -12.82 18.58
N VAL A 345 5.14 -12.30 19.44
CA VAL A 345 5.43 -11.16 20.32
C VAL A 345 6.53 -11.53 21.31
N ALA A 346 6.42 -12.66 22.02
CA ALA A 346 7.42 -13.13 22.98
C ALA A 346 8.82 -13.24 22.36
N ARG A 347 8.95 -13.87 21.19
CA ARG A 347 10.21 -13.99 20.46
C ARG A 347 10.85 -12.65 20.07
N THR A 348 10.05 -11.60 19.94
CA THR A 348 10.55 -10.28 19.55
C THR A 348 11.19 -9.55 20.73
N TYR A 349 10.75 -9.85 21.97
CA TYR A 349 11.34 -9.29 23.20
C TYR A 349 12.55 -10.08 23.72
N GLU A 350 12.77 -11.31 23.23
CA GLU A 350 13.94 -12.15 23.58
C GLU A 350 15.20 -11.84 22.76
N THR A 351 15.09 -11.09 21.66
CA THR A 351 16.18 -10.81 20.70
C THR A 351 16.65 -9.37 20.71
#